data_AF-A0A9E6EIQ3-F1
#
_entry.id   AF-A0A9E6EIQ3-F1
#
_cell.length_a   1.000
_cell.length_b   1.000
_cell.length_c   1.000
_cell.angle_alpha   90.00
_cell.angle_beta   90.00
_cell.angle_gamma   90.00
#
_symmetry.space_group_name_H-M   'P 1'
#
loop_
_entity.id
_entity.type
_entity.pdbx_description
1 polymer ?
#
loop_
_entity_poly.entity_id
_entity_poly.type
_entity_poly.pdbx_seq_one_letter_code
_entity_poly.pdbx_strand_id
1 'polypeptide(L)'
;MKAARDYKAGLLEDLKDPREAEAYLNAALEDGDSKAFLIALRDVAEAQGNMAALAKKCRVHRTSLYKMTSKQGNPSLDSVMKFIQCIGLHLKIAKMPSRITPR
;
A
#
# COMPACT_ATOMS: atom_id res chain seq x y z
N MET A 1 -25.10 -4.68 -2.77
CA MET A 1 -23.67 -4.43 -3.10
C MET A 1 -23.34 -2.96 -3.48
N LYS A 2 -24.20 -1.97 -3.19
CA LYS A 2 -23.93 -0.55 -3.52
C LYS A 2 -22.98 0.12 -2.49
N ALA A 3 -23.16 -0.19 -1.21
CA ALA A 3 -22.39 0.39 -0.11
C ALA A 3 -20.88 0.08 -0.13
N ALA A 4 -20.47 -1.14 -0.54
CA ALA A 4 -19.05 -1.50 -0.60
C ALA A 4 -18.29 -0.79 -1.74
N ARG A 5 -18.98 -0.47 -2.84
CA ARG A 5 -18.40 0.34 -3.93
C ARG A 5 -18.26 1.80 -3.52
N ASP A 6 -19.25 2.32 -2.79
CA ASP A 6 -19.26 3.68 -2.28
C ASP A 6 -18.14 3.92 -1.25
N TYR A 7 -17.97 2.98 -0.32
CA TYR A 7 -16.88 2.99 0.65
C TYR A 7 -15.50 2.96 -0.03
N LYS A 8 -15.32 2.10 -1.03
CA LYS A 8 -14.05 2.04 -1.76
C LYS A 8 -13.77 3.30 -2.56
N ALA A 9 -14.80 3.90 -3.18
CA ALA A 9 -14.62 5.16 -3.88
C ALA A 9 -14.16 6.28 -2.94
N GLY A 10 -14.82 6.44 -1.79
CA GLY A 10 -14.43 7.44 -0.78
C GLY A 10 -13.02 7.23 -0.26
N LEU A 11 -12.63 5.98 0.03
CA LEU A 11 -11.26 5.63 0.42
C LEU A 11 -10.24 6.06 -0.65
N LEU A 12 -10.49 5.77 -1.93
CA LEU A 12 -9.56 6.13 -3.01
C LEU A 12 -9.45 7.64 -3.22
N GLU A 13 -10.47 8.41 -2.88
CA GLU A 13 -10.39 9.88 -2.93
C GLU A 13 -9.51 10.43 -1.80
N ASP A 14 -9.66 9.87 -0.61
CA ASP A 14 -8.90 10.23 0.59
C ASP A 14 -7.40 9.93 0.43
N LEU A 15 -7.08 8.74 -0.10
CA LEU A 15 -5.70 8.28 -0.36
C LEU A 15 -4.96 9.06 -1.47
N LYS A 16 -5.60 10.06 -2.10
CA LYS A 16 -4.90 11.05 -2.93
C LYS A 16 -4.07 12.02 -2.09
N ASP A 17 -4.49 12.30 -0.85
CA ASP A 17 -3.66 13.05 0.09
C ASP A 17 -2.49 12.15 0.55
N PRO A 18 -1.24 12.61 0.43
CA PRO A 18 -0.08 11.80 0.76
C PRO A 18 0.00 11.45 2.25
N ARG A 19 -0.59 12.24 3.15
CA ARG A 19 -0.62 11.95 4.60
C ARG A 19 -1.61 10.83 4.91
N GLU A 20 -2.77 10.82 4.27
CA GLU A 20 -3.74 9.73 4.40
C GLU A 20 -3.16 8.42 3.85
N ALA A 21 -2.48 8.48 2.69
CA ALA A 21 -1.77 7.33 2.14
C ALA A 21 -0.67 6.78 3.07
N GLU A 22 0.12 7.67 3.69
CA GLU A 22 1.13 7.31 4.68
C GLU A 22 0.51 6.64 5.91
N ALA A 23 -0.50 7.29 6.52
CA ALA A 23 -1.17 6.79 7.71
C ALA A 23 -1.82 5.43 7.46
N TYR A 24 -2.46 5.27 6.30
CA TYR A 24 -3.10 4.03 5.89
C TYR A 24 -2.11 2.87 5.71
N LEU A 25 -0.95 3.12 5.08
CA LEU A 25 0.08 2.10 4.93
C LEU A 25 0.77 1.74 6.25
N ASN A 26 0.98 2.72 7.13
CA ASN A 26 1.51 2.47 8.46
C ASN A 26 0.54 1.61 9.29
N ALA A 27 -0.75 1.94 9.30
CA ALA A 27 -1.76 1.13 9.97
C ALA A 27 -1.77 -0.32 9.46
N ALA A 28 -1.64 -0.50 8.14
CA ALA A 28 -1.56 -1.84 7.54
C ALA A 28 -0.26 -2.59 7.90
N LEU A 29 0.86 -1.88 8.10
CA LEU A 29 2.11 -2.49 8.61
C LEU A 29 2.00 -2.85 10.10
N GLU A 30 1.31 -2.06 10.90
CA GLU A 30 1.14 -2.28 12.35
C GLU A 30 0.27 -3.50 12.66
N ASP A 31 -0.69 -3.84 11.78
CA ASP A 31 -1.51 -5.06 11.90
C ASP A 31 -0.67 -6.35 11.75
N GLY A 32 0.50 -6.25 11.10
CA GLY A 32 1.43 -7.37 10.92
C GLY A 32 1.00 -8.38 9.85
N ASP A 33 -0.15 -8.20 9.21
CA ASP A 33 -0.59 -9.02 8.09
C ASP A 33 -0.03 -8.51 6.76
N SER A 34 0.94 -9.24 6.20
CA SER A 34 1.56 -8.88 4.92
C SER A 34 0.54 -8.80 3.77
N LYS A 35 -0.57 -9.55 3.81
CA LYS A 35 -1.56 -9.51 2.72
C LYS A 35 -2.39 -8.22 2.80
N ALA A 36 -2.78 -7.80 3.99
CA ALA A 36 -3.44 -6.52 4.25
C ALA A 36 -2.56 -5.36 3.78
N PHE A 37 -1.26 -5.41 4.06
CA PHE A 37 -0.31 -4.43 3.55
C PHE A 37 -0.25 -4.38 2.02
N LEU A 38 -0.23 -5.53 1.33
CA LEU A 38 -0.24 -5.57 -0.14
C LEU A 38 -1.54 -5.05 -0.75
N ILE A 39 -2.67 -5.25 -0.07
CA ILE A 39 -3.96 -4.66 -0.45
C ILE A 39 -3.93 -3.14 -0.23
N ALA A 40 -3.41 -2.68 0.90
CA ALA A 40 -3.30 -1.25 1.18
C ALA A 40 -2.40 -0.55 0.15
N LEU A 41 -1.26 -1.16 -0.20
CA LEU A 41 -0.38 -0.69 -1.28
C LEU A 41 -1.12 -0.59 -2.62
N ARG A 42 -2.02 -1.53 -2.91
CA ARG A 42 -2.86 -1.49 -4.11
C ARG A 42 -3.83 -0.31 -4.10
N ASP A 43 -4.46 -0.05 -2.97
CA ASP A 43 -5.44 1.03 -2.85
C ASP A 43 -4.76 2.40 -2.96
N VAL A 44 -3.61 2.60 -2.32
CA VAL A 44 -2.79 3.82 -2.50
C VAL A 44 -2.34 3.97 -3.94
N ALA A 45 -1.88 2.88 -4.55
CA ALA A 45 -1.46 2.85 -5.94
C ALA A 45 -2.57 3.26 -6.90
N GLU A 46 -3.81 2.81 -6.66
CA GLU A 46 -5.01 3.11 -7.44
C GLU A 46 -5.51 4.55 -7.20
N ALA A 47 -5.32 5.10 -6.00
CA ALA A 47 -5.65 6.47 -5.64
C ALA A 47 -4.67 7.50 -6.27
N GLN A 48 -3.38 7.21 -6.23
CA GLN A 48 -2.31 8.04 -6.80
C GLN A 48 -2.27 8.00 -8.35
N GLY A 49 -3.02 7.08 -8.95
CA GLY A 49 -3.19 6.95 -10.40
C GLY A 49 -3.70 5.55 -10.77
N ASN A 50 -3.93 5.27 -12.05
CA ASN A 50 -4.27 3.91 -12.43
C ASN A 50 -3.02 3.01 -12.38
N MET A 51 -3.17 1.73 -12.00
CA MET A 51 -2.13 0.68 -12.06
C MET A 51 -1.34 0.68 -13.38
N ALA A 52 -2.01 1.01 -14.49
CA ALA A 52 -1.38 1.13 -15.80
C ALA A 52 -0.34 2.26 -15.89
N ALA A 53 -0.63 3.41 -15.28
CA ALA A 53 0.28 4.56 -15.21
C ALA A 53 1.42 4.27 -14.23
N LEU A 54 1.11 3.61 -13.12
CA LEU A 54 2.09 3.24 -12.11
C LEU A 54 3.13 2.25 -12.64
N ALA A 55 2.69 1.21 -13.35
CA ALA A 55 3.60 0.26 -14.00
C ALA A 55 4.59 0.97 -14.94
N LYS A 56 4.13 1.98 -15.69
CA LYS A 56 4.98 2.81 -16.55
C LYS A 56 5.94 3.68 -15.73
N LYS A 57 5.45 4.32 -14.67
CA LYS A 57 6.25 5.17 -13.77
C LYS A 57 7.37 4.36 -13.07
N CYS A 58 7.04 3.17 -12.59
CA CYS A 58 7.97 2.31 -11.85
C CYS A 58 8.84 1.44 -12.77
N ARG A 59 8.64 1.52 -14.10
CA ARG A 59 9.31 0.68 -15.11
C ARG A 59 9.19 -0.83 -14.80
N VAL A 60 8.03 -1.26 -14.33
CA VAL A 60 7.72 -2.67 -14.06
C VAL A 60 6.66 -3.18 -15.02
N HIS A 61 6.68 -4.48 -15.31
CA HIS A 61 5.65 -5.09 -16.13
C HIS A 61 4.29 -5.04 -15.39
N ARG A 62 3.21 -4.65 -16.08
CA ARG A 62 1.85 -4.59 -15.48
C ARG A 62 1.47 -5.89 -14.79
N THR A 63 1.74 -7.03 -15.43
CA THR A 63 1.46 -8.36 -14.86
C THR A 63 2.21 -8.59 -13.55
N SER A 64 3.46 -8.15 -13.44
CA SER A 64 4.23 -8.26 -12.20
C SER A 64 3.60 -7.38 -11.12
N LEU A 65 3.23 -6.15 -11.46
CA LEU A 65 2.57 -5.24 -10.53
C LEU A 65 1.24 -5.83 -9.99
N TYR A 66 0.40 -6.37 -10.88
CA TYR A 66 -0.85 -7.03 -10.48
C TYR A 66 -0.60 -8.26 -9.60
N LYS A 67 0.42 -9.08 -9.91
CA LYS A 67 0.78 -10.23 -9.07
C LYS A 67 1.28 -9.82 -7.69
N MET A 68 2.12 -8.79 -7.62
CA MET A 68 2.67 -8.29 -6.35
C MET A 68 1.57 -7.72 -5.43
N THR A 69 0.56 -7.07 -6.01
CA THR A 69 -0.55 -6.40 -5.31
C THR A 69 -1.81 -7.28 -5.18
N SER A 70 -1.69 -8.58 -5.48
CA SER A 70 -2.78 -9.54 -5.35
C SER A 70 -2.84 -10.13 -3.93
N LYS A 71 -4.01 -10.65 -3.54
CA LYS A 71 -4.21 -11.35 -2.25
C LYS A 71 -3.29 -12.56 -2.02
N GLN A 72 -2.71 -13.11 -3.09
CA GLN A 72 -1.74 -14.22 -3.08
C GLN A 72 -0.34 -13.79 -3.55
N GLY A 73 -0.10 -12.47 -3.65
CA GLY A 73 1.21 -11.95 -4.01
C GLY A 73 2.25 -12.34 -2.97
N ASN A 74 3.41 -12.79 -3.44
CA ASN A 74 4.62 -12.95 -2.63
C ASN A 74 5.75 -12.12 -3.26
N PRO A 75 5.64 -10.78 -3.25
CA PRO A 75 6.66 -9.93 -3.82
C PRO A 75 7.96 -10.03 -3.02
N SER A 76 9.09 -10.01 -3.72
CA SER A 76 10.38 -9.79 -3.08
C SER A 76 10.43 -8.40 -2.44
N LEU A 77 11.18 -8.26 -1.35
CA LEU A 77 11.35 -6.97 -0.65
C LEU A 77 11.88 -5.87 -1.59
N ASP A 78 12.82 -6.19 -2.49
CA ASP A 78 13.32 -5.27 -3.52
C ASP A 78 12.18 -4.68 -4.38
N SER A 79 11.24 -5.53 -4.80
CA SER A 79 10.10 -5.11 -5.60
C SER A 79 9.16 -4.20 -4.80
N VAL A 80 8.93 -4.49 -3.52
CA VAL A 80 8.15 -3.63 -2.62
C VAL A 80 8.84 -2.27 -2.44
N MET A 81 10.16 -2.25 -2.19
CA MET A 81 10.91 -1.00 -2.03
C MET A 81 10.87 -0.14 -3.30
N LYS A 82 11.12 -0.73 -4.48
CA LYS A 82 11.04 -0.03 -5.78
C LYS A 82 9.65 0.56 -6.01
N PHE A 83 8.62 -0.18 -5.60
CA PHE A 83 7.25 0.27 -5.73
C PHE A 83 6.93 1.47 -4.83
N ILE A 84 7.28 1.37 -3.55
CA ILE A 84 7.10 2.43 -2.56
C ILE A 84 7.84 3.72 -2.98
N GLN A 85 9.07 3.60 -3.47
CA GLN A 85 9.83 4.74 -4.01
C GLN A 85 9.16 5.37 -5.24
N CYS A 86 8.62 4.56 -6.13
CA CYS A 86 7.94 5.04 -7.33
C CYS A 86 6.66 5.86 -7.02
N ILE A 87 5.97 5.52 -5.94
CA ILE A 87 4.80 6.29 -5.46
C ILE A 87 5.19 7.48 -4.58
N GLY A 88 6.48 7.76 -4.41
CA GLY A 88 6.98 8.91 -3.65
C GLY A 88 7.03 8.69 -2.14
N LEU A 89 6.93 7.43 -1.70
CA LEU A 89 7.02 7.04 -0.29
C LEU A 89 8.37 6.36 -0.02
N HIS A 90 8.68 6.18 1.26
CA HIS A 90 9.84 5.39 1.68
C HIS A 90 9.48 4.47 2.85
N LEU A 91 10.19 3.35 2.99
CA LEU A 91 10.08 2.51 4.18
C LEU A 91 11.04 3.04 5.25
N LYS A 92 10.54 3.17 6.47
CA LYS A 92 11.32 3.58 7.63
C LYS A 92 11.34 2.47 8.66
N ILE A 93 12.52 2.18 9.20
CA ILE A 93 12.66 1.34 10.38
C ILE A 93 12.45 2.22 11.60
N ALA A 94 11.46 1.89 12.41
CA ALA A 94 11.15 2.58 13.66
C ALA A 94 11.16 1.57 14.81
N LYS A 95 11.51 2.05 16.01
CA LYS A 95 11.36 1.25 17.22
C LYS A 95 9.87 1.03 17.46
N MET A 96 9.44 -0.22 17.54
CA MET A 96 8.08 -0.51 17.98
C MET A 96 7.91 0.02 19.41
N PRO A 97 6.83 0.77 19.71
CA PRO A 97 6.55 1.17 21.08
C PRO A 97 6.46 -0.10 21.92
N SER A 98 7.29 -0.15 22.95
CA SER A 98 7.37 -1.31 23.83
C SER A 98 6.02 -1.45 24.54
N ARG A 99 5.28 -2.53 24.26
CA ARG A 99 4.05 -2.88 25.00
C ARG A 99 4.39 -3.40 26.41
N ILE A 100 5.33 -2.77 27.11
CA ILE A 100 5.58 -3.07 28.52
C ILE A 100 4.47 -2.36 29.28
N THR A 101 3.45 -3.13 29.66
CA THR A 101 2.51 -2.76 30.71
C THR A 101 3.33 -2.41 31.96
N PRO A 102 3.29 -1.18 32.49
CA PRO A 102 3.85 -0.92 33.82
C PRO A 102 3.08 -1.82 34.80
N ARG A 103 3.85 -2.62 35.54
CA ARG A 103 3.37 -3.56 36.54
C ARG A 103 2.87 -2.84 37.79
#